data_AF-A0A8T4BIL8-F1
#
_entry.id   AF-A0A8T4BIL8-F1
#
_cell.length_a   1.000
_cell.length_b   1.000
_cell.length_c   1.000
_cell.angle_alpha   90.00
_cell.angle_beta   90.00
_cell.angle_gamma   90.00
#
_symmetry.space_group_name_H-M   'P 1'
#
loop_
_entity.id
_entity.type
_entity.pdbx_description
1 polymer ?
#
loop_
_entity_poly.entity_id
_entity_poly.type
_entity_poly.pdbx_seq_one_letter_code
_entity_poly.pdbx_strand_id
1 'polypeptide(L)'
;MGTRKKGGYIEKFLKKADKALQEGVKKADEVLEDAVELGAMTAKQASKAGKDLRTQAKKERESLQKKGIEKISKGITVAKNATSNTSENLEMLKKLGKLRKAEVITEKEFQAKKKKILDRI
;
A
#
# COMPACT_ATOMS: atom_id res chain seq x y z
N MET A 1 -88.79 3.39 26.10
CA MET A 1 -87.77 4.35 25.61
C MET A 1 -86.38 3.77 25.88
N GLY A 2 -85.63 3.32 24.87
CA GLY A 2 -84.41 2.55 25.15
C GLY A 2 -83.42 2.43 23.99
N THR A 3 -83.07 3.53 23.32
CA THR A 3 -82.05 3.50 22.24
C THR A 3 -81.20 4.79 22.24
N ARG A 4 -80.53 5.13 23.34
CA ARG A 4 -79.56 6.25 23.39
C ARG A 4 -78.32 5.95 24.24
N LYS A 5 -77.60 4.84 24.02
CA LYS A 5 -76.28 4.64 24.67
C LYS A 5 -75.18 3.99 23.80
N LYS A 6 -75.51 3.37 22.65
CA LYS A 6 -74.52 2.66 21.81
C LYS A 6 -73.76 3.56 20.82
N GLY A 7 -74.35 4.67 20.34
CA GLY A 7 -73.71 5.55 19.35
C GLY A 7 -72.46 6.30 19.86
N GLY A 8 -72.49 6.78 21.11
CA GLY A 8 -71.38 7.59 21.65
C GLY A 8 -70.13 6.80 22.07
N TYR A 9 -70.26 5.49 22.34
CA TYR A 9 -69.09 4.65 22.68
C TYR A 9 -68.27 4.32 21.43
N ILE A 10 -68.95 3.99 20.33
CA ILE A 10 -68.32 3.70 19.04
C ILE A 10 -67.59 4.93 18.53
N GLU A 11 -68.20 6.12 18.61
CA GLU A 11 -67.56 7.37 18.19
C GLU A 11 -66.28 7.69 18.99
N LYS A 12 -66.31 7.48 20.31
CA LYS A 12 -65.11 7.64 21.17
C LYS A 12 -64.02 6.61 20.85
N PHE A 13 -64.41 5.39 20.50
CA PHE A 13 -63.48 4.35 20.09
C PHE A 13 -62.80 4.70 18.76
N LEU A 14 -63.58 5.12 17.76
CA LEU A 14 -63.07 5.55 16.46
C LEU A 14 -62.10 6.74 16.60
N LYS A 15 -62.46 7.75 17.41
CA LYS A 15 -61.56 8.88 17.70
C LYS A 15 -60.24 8.46 18.35
N LYS A 16 -60.25 7.46 19.24
CA LYS A 16 -59.03 6.92 19.86
C LYS A 16 -58.19 6.15 18.85
N ALA A 17 -58.82 5.37 17.97
CA ALA A 17 -58.13 4.63 16.92
C ALA A 17 -57.46 5.58 15.91
N ASP A 18 -58.16 6.62 15.46
CA ASP A 18 -57.59 7.67 14.59
C ASP A 18 -56.40 8.35 15.23
N LYS A 19 -56.50 8.70 16.53
CA LYS A 19 -55.39 9.32 17.25
C LYS A 19 -54.18 8.38 17.34
N ALA A 20 -54.40 7.11 17.65
CA ALA A 20 -53.34 6.10 17.70
C ALA A 20 -52.69 5.88 16.33
N LEU A 21 -53.47 5.90 15.25
CA LEU A 21 -52.95 5.81 13.88
C LEU A 21 -52.10 7.03 13.53
N GLN A 22 -52.57 8.25 13.83
CA GLN A 22 -51.80 9.47 13.59
C GLN A 22 -50.49 9.51 14.39
N GLU A 23 -50.52 9.11 15.66
CA GLU A 23 -49.32 8.99 16.48
C GLU A 23 -48.37 7.90 15.95
N GLY A 24 -48.91 6.79 15.45
CA GLY A 24 -48.14 5.73 14.80
C GLY A 24 -47.45 6.21 13.53
N VAL A 25 -48.15 6.96 12.68
CA VAL A 25 -47.59 7.55 11.45
C VAL A 25 -46.47 8.54 11.78
N LYS A 26 -46.69 9.46 12.73
CA LYS A 26 -45.66 10.42 13.15
C LYS A 26 -44.39 9.73 13.65
N LYS A 27 -44.53 8.70 14.47
CA LYS A 27 -43.37 7.93 14.96
C LYS A 27 -42.65 7.19 13.84
N ALA A 28 -43.39 6.67 12.85
CA ALA A 28 -42.78 6.02 11.70
C ALA A 28 -41.98 7.03 10.85
N ASP A 29 -42.52 8.25 10.66
CA ASP A 29 -41.83 9.32 9.94
C ASP A 29 -40.55 9.74 10.66
N GLU A 30 -40.59 9.95 11.98
CA GLU A 30 -39.41 10.26 12.80
C GLU A 30 -38.31 9.19 12.68
N VAL A 31 -38.69 7.91 12.78
CA VAL A 31 -37.74 6.78 12.63
C VAL A 31 -37.14 6.72 11.22
N LEU A 32 -37.92 7.05 10.19
CA LEU A 32 -37.41 7.10 8.82
C LEU A 32 -36.42 8.25 8.61
N GLU A 33 -36.69 9.44 9.17
CA GLU A 33 -35.77 10.57 9.11
C GLU A 33 -34.44 10.24 9.81
N ASP A 34 -34.49 9.69 11.01
CA ASP A 34 -33.31 9.23 11.75
C ASP A 34 -32.51 8.18 10.95
N ALA A 35 -33.20 7.22 10.34
CA ALA A 35 -32.56 6.17 9.54
C ALA A 35 -31.87 6.75 8.29
N VAL A 36 -32.49 7.73 7.63
CA VAL A 36 -31.91 8.43 6.48
C VAL A 36 -30.67 9.21 6.89
N GLU A 37 -30.72 9.94 8.01
CA GLU A 37 -29.59 10.71 8.50
C GLU A 37 -28.41 9.79 8.88
N LEU A 38 -28.67 8.72 9.64
CA LEU A 38 -27.66 7.71 10.00
C LEU A 38 -27.07 7.05 8.75
N GLY A 39 -27.89 6.72 7.76
CA GLY A 39 -27.45 6.18 6.47
C GLY A 39 -26.51 7.13 5.74
N ALA A 40 -26.87 8.42 5.65
CA ALA A 40 -26.04 9.45 5.02
C ALA A 40 -24.71 9.67 5.77
N MET A 41 -24.74 9.74 7.10
CA MET A 41 -23.53 9.86 7.93
C MET A 41 -22.60 8.66 7.72
N THR A 42 -23.14 7.44 7.76
CA THR A 42 -22.37 6.21 7.59
C THR A 42 -21.74 6.13 6.20
N ALA A 43 -22.51 6.45 5.15
CA ALA A 43 -22.00 6.48 3.78
C ALA A 43 -20.87 7.51 3.62
N LYS A 44 -21.00 8.70 4.23
CA LYS A 44 -19.97 9.74 4.21
C LYS A 44 -18.69 9.29 4.93
N GLN A 45 -18.82 8.67 6.10
CA GLN A 45 -17.68 8.13 6.84
C GLN A 45 -16.97 7.02 6.08
N ALA A 46 -17.72 6.05 5.54
CA ALA A 46 -17.17 4.97 4.71
C ALA A 46 -16.45 5.52 3.46
N SER A 47 -17.03 6.51 2.79
CA SER A 47 -16.42 7.17 1.64
C SER A 47 -15.10 7.88 2.00
N LYS A 48 -15.08 8.60 3.13
CA LYS A 48 -13.86 9.26 3.63
C LYS A 48 -12.77 8.24 3.96
N ALA A 49 -13.10 7.21 4.73
CA ALA A 49 -12.17 6.14 5.07
C ALA A 49 -11.60 5.44 3.82
N GLY A 50 -12.44 5.16 2.83
CA GLY A 50 -12.00 4.58 1.56
C GLY A 50 -11.02 5.47 0.78
N LYS A 51 -11.25 6.79 0.75
CA LYS A 51 -10.34 7.76 0.12
C LYS A 51 -8.99 7.85 0.85
N ASP A 52 -9.02 7.84 2.18
CA ASP A 52 -7.81 7.91 3.00
C ASP A 52 -6.95 6.65 2.82
N LEU A 53 -7.57 5.46 2.87
CA LEU A 53 -6.90 4.17 2.59
C LEU A 53 -6.27 4.14 1.20
N ARG A 54 -7.01 4.59 0.17
CA ARG A 54 -6.48 4.65 -1.20
C ARG A 54 -5.26 5.57 -1.31
N THR A 55 -5.29 6.69 -0.60
CA THR A 55 -4.19 7.66 -0.59
C THR A 55 -2.95 7.10 0.11
N GLN A 56 -3.15 6.44 1.25
CA GLN A 56 -2.07 5.75 1.97
C GLN A 56 -1.46 4.63 1.13
N ALA A 57 -2.28 3.76 0.53
CA ALA A 57 -1.81 2.68 -0.32
C ALA A 57 -0.99 3.19 -1.52
N LYS A 58 -1.39 4.32 -2.13
CA LYS A 58 -0.63 4.94 -3.21
C LYS A 58 0.75 5.41 -2.74
N LYS A 59 0.84 6.09 -1.59
CA LYS A 59 2.11 6.56 -1.02
C LYS A 59 3.04 5.40 -0.67
N GLU A 60 2.51 4.34 -0.04
CA GLU A 60 3.28 3.15 0.31
C GLU A 60 3.82 2.43 -0.92
N ARG A 61 2.98 2.27 -1.97
CA ARG A 61 3.41 1.71 -3.26
C ARG A 61 4.56 2.49 -3.87
N GLU A 62 4.46 3.82 -3.94
CA GLU A 62 5.52 4.66 -4.49
C GLU A 62 6.82 4.54 -3.69
N SER A 63 6.74 4.50 -2.35
CA SER A 63 7.91 4.29 -1.49
C SER A 63 8.56 2.92 -1.72
N LEU A 64 7.75 1.86 -1.80
CA LEU A 64 8.24 0.50 -2.06
C LEU A 64 8.87 0.37 -3.44
N GLN A 65 8.28 0.96 -4.47
CA GLN A 65 8.86 0.97 -5.82
C GLN A 65 10.22 1.68 -5.84
N LYS A 66 10.33 2.87 -5.22
CA LYS A 66 11.61 3.59 -5.13
C LYS A 66 12.66 2.75 -4.40
N LYS A 67 12.34 2.21 -3.23
CA LYS A 67 13.24 1.32 -2.47
C LYS A 67 13.64 0.07 -3.25
N GLY A 68 12.71 -0.51 -4.00
CA GLY A 68 12.95 -1.67 -4.86
C GLY A 68 13.96 -1.35 -5.97
N ILE A 69 13.73 -0.27 -6.70
CA ILE A 69 14.63 0.19 -7.76
C ILE A 69 16.02 0.50 -7.20
N GLU A 70 16.11 1.18 -6.05
CA GLU A 70 17.39 1.47 -5.39
C GLU A 70 18.15 0.19 -5.01
N LYS A 71 17.47 -0.80 -4.44
CA LYS A 71 18.10 -2.08 -4.08
C LYS A 71 18.58 -2.85 -5.30
N ILE A 72 17.78 -2.89 -6.36
CA ILE A 72 18.15 -3.53 -7.63
C ILE A 72 19.36 -2.81 -8.24
N SER A 73 19.34 -1.49 -8.30
CA SER A 73 20.44 -0.68 -8.82
C SER A 73 21.73 -0.92 -8.03
N LYS A 74 21.67 -0.89 -6.69
CA LYS A 74 22.81 -1.22 -5.83
C LYS A 74 23.34 -2.64 -6.08
N GLY A 75 22.44 -3.62 -6.18
CA GLY A 75 22.80 -5.00 -6.51
C GLY A 75 23.51 -5.12 -7.86
N ILE A 76 23.00 -4.43 -8.89
CA ILE A 76 23.62 -4.37 -10.22
C ILE A 76 25.00 -3.71 -10.15
N THR A 77 25.14 -2.59 -9.43
CA THR A 77 26.44 -1.92 -9.27
C THR A 77 27.47 -2.81 -8.57
N VAL A 78 27.07 -3.50 -7.48
CA VAL A 78 27.95 -4.44 -6.78
C VAL A 78 28.37 -5.58 -7.70
N ALA A 79 27.42 -6.18 -8.42
CA ALA A 79 27.71 -7.25 -9.37
C ALA A 79 28.63 -6.77 -10.52
N LYS A 80 28.37 -5.58 -11.06
CA LYS A 80 29.19 -4.98 -12.13
C LYS A 80 30.60 -4.69 -11.65
N ASN A 81 30.77 -4.17 -10.43
CA ASN A 81 32.08 -3.91 -9.87
C ASN A 81 32.86 -5.21 -9.61
N ALA A 82 32.18 -6.28 -9.17
CA ALA A 82 32.81 -7.59 -9.02
C ALA A 82 33.32 -8.15 -10.36
N THR A 83 32.53 -8.02 -11.43
CA THR A 83 32.93 -8.49 -12.77
C THR A 83 33.97 -7.61 -13.43
N SER A 84 33.89 -6.29 -13.30
CA SER A 84 34.89 -5.36 -13.84
C SER A 84 36.24 -5.53 -13.16
N ASN A 85 36.28 -5.65 -11.83
CA ASN A 85 37.51 -5.93 -11.09
C ASN A 85 38.17 -7.23 -11.58
N THR A 86 37.38 -8.27 -11.83
CA THR A 86 37.88 -9.55 -12.36
C THR A 86 38.48 -9.36 -13.77
N SER A 87 37.77 -8.67 -14.67
CA SER A 87 38.24 -8.39 -16.03
C SER A 87 39.51 -7.54 -16.05
N GLU A 88 39.57 -6.48 -15.25
CA GLU A 88 40.74 -5.60 -15.12
C GLU A 88 41.94 -6.35 -14.55
N ASN A 89 41.74 -7.21 -13.56
CA ASN A 89 42.80 -8.05 -13.00
C ASN A 89 43.35 -9.05 -14.03
N LEU A 90 42.50 -9.63 -14.88
CA LEU A 90 42.93 -10.49 -15.98
C LEU A 90 43.73 -9.72 -17.05
N GLU A 91 43.32 -8.50 -17.38
CA GLU A 91 44.08 -7.63 -18.28
C GLU A 91 45.43 -7.24 -17.70
N MET A 92 45.49 -6.91 -16.40
CA MET A 92 46.73 -6.63 -15.70
C MET A 92 47.68 -7.82 -15.75
N LEU A 93 47.20 -9.05 -15.54
CA LEU A 93 48.00 -10.27 -15.71
C LEU A 93 48.52 -10.43 -17.14
N LYS A 94 47.70 -10.12 -18.15
CA LYS A 94 48.09 -10.19 -19.57
C LYS A 94 49.21 -9.19 -19.89
N LYS A 95 49.11 -7.95 -19.37
CA LYS A 95 50.15 -6.92 -19.49
C LYS A 95 51.43 -7.31 -18.75
N LEU A 96 51.32 -7.87 -17.54
CA LEU A 96 52.44 -8.35 -16.74
C LEU A 96 53.23 -9.45 -17.48
N GLY A 97 52.53 -10.38 -18.14
CA GLY A 97 53.16 -11.41 -18.98
C GLY A 97 53.90 -10.85 -20.19
N LYS A 98 53.41 -9.75 -20.80
CA LYS A 98 54.11 -9.05 -21.88
C LYS A 98 55.40 -8.38 -21.39
N LEU A 99 55.37 -7.74 -20.21
CA LEU A 99 56.56 -7.11 -19.61
C LEU A 99 57.66 -8.12 -19.31
N ARG A 100 57.28 -9.32 -18.83
CA ARG A 100 58.22 -10.42 -18.63
C ARG A 100 58.87 -10.87 -19.95
N LYS A 101 58.07 -11.04 -21.01
CA LYS A 101 58.56 -11.44 -22.34
C LYS A 101 59.48 -10.40 -22.98
N ALA A 102 59.28 -9.12 -22.65
CA ALA A 102 60.13 -8.01 -23.10
C ALA A 102 61.36 -7.80 -22.20
N GLU A 103 61.62 -8.69 -21.23
CA GLU A 103 62.73 -8.61 -20.27
C GLU A 103 62.80 -7.30 -19.44
N VAL A 104 61.70 -6.54 -19.39
CA VAL A 104 61.60 -5.27 -18.65
C VAL A 104 61.56 -5.50 -17.14
N ILE A 105 61.09 -6.68 -16.70
CA ILE A 105 61.00 -7.08 -15.29
C ILE A 105 61.63 -8.45 -15.08
N THR A 106 62.15 -8.68 -13.88
CA THR A 106 62.74 -9.97 -13.50
C THR A 106 61.66 -11.00 -13.15
N GLU A 107 61.99 -12.30 -13.22
CA GLU A 107 61.06 -13.39 -12.86
C GLU A 107 60.59 -13.28 -11.40
N LYS A 108 61.46 -12.84 -10.48
CA LYS A 108 61.10 -12.63 -9.07
C LYS A 108 60.04 -11.54 -8.91
N GLU A 109 60.18 -10.42 -9.62
CA GLU A 109 59.20 -9.33 -9.61
C GLU A 109 57.88 -9.73 -10.28
N PHE A 110 57.96 -10.50 -11.36
CA PHE A 110 56.79 -11.06 -12.04
C PHE A 110 55.96 -11.95 -11.09
N GLN A 111 56.60 -12.90 -10.41
CA GLN A 111 55.91 -13.81 -9.48
C GLN A 111 55.29 -13.07 -8.30
N ALA A 112 56.02 -12.11 -7.70
CA ALA A 112 55.51 -11.31 -6.60
C ALA A 112 54.26 -10.48 -7.00
N LYS A 113 54.28 -9.86 -8.19
CA LYS A 113 53.14 -9.08 -8.71
C LYS A 113 51.99 -9.98 -9.16
N LYS A 114 52.26 -11.12 -9.79
CA LYS A 114 51.25 -12.11 -10.21
C LYS A 114 50.46 -12.63 -9.01
N LYS A 115 51.14 -13.02 -7.94
CA LYS A 115 50.49 -13.50 -6.70
C LYS A 115 49.53 -12.46 -6.14
N LYS A 116 49.99 -11.21 -5.99
CA LYS A 116 49.15 -10.09 -5.49
C LYS A 116 47.89 -9.82 -6.32
N ILE A 117 47.93 -10.05 -7.63
CA ILE A 117 46.76 -9.86 -8.51
C ILE A 117 45.83 -11.07 -8.40
N LEU A 118 46.37 -12.29 -8.34
CA LEU A 118 45.57 -13.50 -8.14
C LEU A 118 44.90 -13.55 -6.78
N ASP A 119 45.52 -13.03 -5.72
CA ASP A 119 44.92 -12.95 -4.38
C ASP A 119 43.71 -11.98 -4.33
N ARG A 120 43.48 -11.16 -5.38
CA ARG A 120 42.37 -10.19 -5.48
C ARG A 120 41.20 -10.70 -6.35
N ILE A 121 41.32 -11.89 -6.91
CA ILE A 121 40.30 -12.56 -7.74
C ILE A 121 39.80 -13.77 -6.97
#